data_AF-A0A2E9ART2-F1
#
_entry.id   AF-A0A2E9ART2-F1
#
_cell.length_a   1.000
_cell.length_b   1.000
_cell.length_c   1.000
_cell.angle_alpha   90.00
_cell.angle_beta   90.00
_cell.angle_gamma   90.00
#
_symmetry.space_group_name_H-M   'P 1'
#
loop_
_entity.id
_entity.type
_entity.pdbx_description
1 polymer ?
#
loop_
_entity_poly.entity_id
_entity_poly.type
_entity_poly.pdbx_seq_one_letter_code
_entity_poly.pdbx_strand_id
1 'polypeptide(L)'
;MRVAGVSPMVSMRIPEDHLLEIDQRVGLDGMRNRSDVIREAVRKYLASPLPSMGDRVEVELGPDLTARMRDFCKLHGDTPSSVLRQAARTHIAKATLEGATVDRVLEMRMDELRARFDEDSNAI
;
A
#
# COMPACT_ATOMS: atom_id res chain seq x y z
N MET A 1 -25.40 -1.02 -29.70
CA MET A 1 -25.84 -2.06 -28.74
C MET A 1 -25.02 -3.32 -29.01
N ARG A 2 -23.95 -3.57 -28.26
CA ARG A 2 -23.18 -4.82 -28.39
C ARG A 2 -24.02 -5.93 -27.76
N VAL A 3 -24.47 -6.87 -28.58
CA VAL A 3 -25.06 -8.13 -28.09
C VAL A 3 -23.99 -8.78 -27.22
N ALA A 4 -24.29 -9.00 -25.94
CA ALA A 4 -23.42 -9.78 -25.06
C ALA A 4 -23.41 -11.21 -25.61
N GLY A 5 -22.43 -11.51 -26.46
CA GLY A 5 -22.23 -12.85 -26.97
C GLY A 5 -22.00 -13.81 -25.82
N VAL A 6 -22.56 -15.01 -25.93
CA VAL A 6 -22.30 -16.11 -24.99
C VAL A 6 -20.79 -16.25 -24.85
N SER A 7 -20.28 -16.07 -23.63
CA SER A 7 -18.85 -16.19 -23.35
C SER A 7 -18.38 -17.58 -23.78
N PRO A 8 -17.26 -17.71 -24.51
CA PRO A 8 -16.73 -19.01 -24.88
C PRO A 8 -16.45 -19.85 -23.63
N MET A 9 -16.68 -21.16 -23.72
CA MET A 9 -16.43 -22.08 -22.61
C MET A 9 -14.94 -22.13 -22.29
N VAL A 10 -14.59 -21.94 -21.02
CA VAL A 10 -13.22 -22.04 -20.50
C VAL A 10 -13.14 -23.29 -19.63
N SER A 11 -12.17 -24.16 -19.92
CA SER A 11 -11.89 -25.35 -19.11
C SER A 11 -10.62 -25.13 -18.29
N MET A 12 -10.65 -25.46 -17.00
CA MET A 12 -9.49 -25.40 -16.11
C MET A 12 -9.55 -26.53 -15.08
N ARG A 13 -8.37 -26.98 -14.63
CA ARG A 13 -8.26 -27.95 -13.53
C ARG A 13 -8.15 -27.19 -12.21
N ILE A 14 -8.94 -27.60 -11.23
CA ILE A 14 -8.96 -27.03 -9.89
C ILE A 14 -8.61 -28.16 -8.91
N PRO A 15 -7.69 -27.94 -7.95
CA PRO A 15 -7.42 -28.85 -6.85
C PRO A 15 -8.69 -29.25 -6.10
N GLU A 16 -8.72 -30.48 -5.56
CA GLU A 16 -9.92 -31.06 -4.96
C GLU A 16 -10.37 -30.33 -3.68
N ASP A 17 -9.41 -29.89 -2.86
CA ASP A 17 -9.64 -29.06 -1.69
C ASP A 17 -10.30 -27.72 -2.05
N HIS A 18 -9.82 -27.04 -3.10
CA HIS A 18 -10.45 -25.81 -3.58
C HIS A 18 -11.83 -26.05 -4.21
N LEU A 19 -12.05 -27.19 -4.87
CA LEU A 19 -13.37 -27.56 -5.37
C LEU A 19 -14.37 -27.73 -4.24
N LEU A 20 -13.96 -28.34 -3.12
CA LEU A 20 -14.79 -28.49 -1.93
C LEU A 20 -15.18 -27.13 -1.34
N GLU A 21 -14.25 -26.18 -1.27
CA GLU A 21 -14.57 -24.81 -0.84
C GLU A 21 -15.54 -24.08 -1.78
N ILE A 22 -15.41 -24.30 -3.10
CA ILE A 22 -16.34 -23.75 -4.08
C ILE A 22 -17.74 -24.34 -3.86
N ASP A 23 -17.83 -25.64 -3.60
CA ASP A 23 -19.09 -26.33 -3.34
C ASP A 23 -19.80 -25.81 -2.08
N GLN A 24 -19.06 -25.53 -1.01
CA GLN A 24 -19.62 -24.94 0.20
C GLN A 24 -20.24 -23.56 -0.03
N ARG A 25 -19.80 -22.84 -1.07
CA ARG A 25 -20.34 -21.53 -1.44
C ARG A 25 -21.54 -21.61 -2.39
N VAL A 26 -21.85 -22.79 -2.95
CA VAL A 26 -23.05 -22.97 -3.76
C VAL A 26 -24.28 -22.92 -2.85
N GLY A 27 -25.30 -22.17 -3.27
CA GLY A 27 -26.51 -21.90 -2.50
C GLY A 27 -26.42 -20.66 -1.60
N LEU A 28 -25.23 -20.10 -1.40
CA LEU A 28 -25.03 -18.85 -0.66
C LEU A 28 -25.10 -17.64 -1.62
N ASP A 29 -25.61 -16.51 -1.13
CA ASP A 29 -25.67 -15.23 -1.86
C ASP A 29 -26.25 -15.31 -3.29
N GLY A 30 -27.19 -16.24 -3.51
CA GLY A 30 -27.84 -16.45 -4.81
C GLY A 30 -27.00 -17.23 -5.85
N MET A 31 -25.85 -17.80 -5.46
CA MET A 31 -25.02 -18.62 -6.33
C MET A 31 -25.66 -19.99 -6.55
N ARG A 32 -26.07 -20.33 -7.77
CA ARG A 32 -26.85 -21.57 -8.02
C ARG A 32 -25.99 -22.77 -8.37
N ASN A 33 -24.75 -22.54 -8.78
CA ASN A 33 -23.83 -23.58 -9.24
C ASN A 33 -22.37 -23.09 -9.11
N ARG A 34 -21.42 -24.02 -9.24
CA ARG A 34 -19.98 -23.73 -9.20
C ARG A 34 -19.58 -22.63 -10.19
N SER A 35 -20.19 -22.58 -11.37
CA SER A 35 -19.85 -21.56 -12.37
C SER A 35 -20.32 -20.16 -11.96
N ASP A 36 -21.42 -20.03 -11.23
CA ASP A 36 -21.85 -18.75 -10.64
C ASP A 36 -20.82 -18.28 -9.60
N VAL A 37 -20.40 -19.18 -8.69
CA VAL A 37 -19.36 -18.89 -7.69
C VAL A 37 -18.05 -18.46 -8.35
N ILE A 38 -17.59 -19.21 -9.36
CA ILE A 38 -16.33 -18.92 -10.07
C ILE A 38 -16.45 -17.59 -10.84
N ARG A 39 -17.55 -17.33 -11.54
CA ARG A 39 -17.77 -16.05 -12.24
C ARG A 39 -17.75 -14.87 -11.29
N GLU A 40 -18.38 -15.00 -10.14
CA GLU A 40 -18.39 -13.93 -9.13
C GLU A 40 -16.99 -13.70 -8.53
N ALA A 41 -16.24 -14.77 -8.24
CA ALA A 41 -14.86 -14.67 -7.78
C ALA A 41 -13.96 -13.97 -8.81
N VAL A 42 -14.09 -14.34 -10.09
CA VAL A 42 -13.37 -13.67 -11.20
C VAL A 42 -13.78 -12.21 -11.31
N ARG A 43 -15.08 -11.89 -11.21
CA ARG A 43 -15.57 -10.50 -11.23
C ARG A 43 -14.96 -9.68 -10.10
N LYS A 44 -14.95 -10.22 -8.88
CA LYS A 44 -14.33 -9.58 -7.71
C LYS A 44 -12.83 -9.38 -7.93
N TYR A 45 -12.13 -10.42 -8.37
CA TYR A 45 -10.70 -10.37 -8.66
C TYR A 45 -10.34 -9.32 -9.71
N LEU A 46 -11.11 -9.21 -10.80
CA LEU A 46 -10.87 -8.22 -11.86
C LEU A 46 -11.30 -6.81 -11.46
N ALA A 47 -12.26 -6.67 -10.54
CA ALA A 47 -12.63 -5.38 -9.98
C ALA A 47 -11.62 -4.88 -8.93
N SER A 48 -10.90 -5.80 -8.28
CA SER A 48 -9.80 -5.47 -7.40
C SER A 48 -8.61 -4.95 -8.22
N PRO A 49 -7.99 -3.80 -7.84
CA PRO A 49 -6.78 -3.35 -8.48
C PRO A 49 -5.70 -4.44 -8.36
N LEU A 50 -5.05 -4.79 -9.47
CA LEU A 50 -4.00 -5.81 -9.52
C LEU A 50 -2.92 -5.50 -8.46
N PRO A 51 -2.42 -6.51 -7.71
CA PRO A 51 -1.40 -6.32 -6.68
C PRO A 51 0.01 -5.99 -7.22
N SER A 52 0.10 -5.34 -8.39
CA SER A 52 1.31 -4.72 -8.92
C SER A 52 1.36 -3.20 -8.70
N MET A 53 0.34 -2.64 -8.05
CA MET A 53 0.31 -1.27 -7.56
C MET A 53 0.35 -1.38 -6.04
N GLY A 54 1.39 -0.85 -5.37
CA GLY A 54 1.42 -0.82 -3.90
C GLY A 54 0.17 -0.19 -3.29
N ASP A 55 0.08 -0.18 -1.96
CA ASP A 55 -1.12 0.26 -1.24
C ASP A 55 -1.67 1.60 -1.74
N ARG A 56 -2.98 1.62 -2.06
CA ARG A 56 -3.69 2.83 -2.47
C ARG A 56 -4.19 3.56 -1.23
N VAL A 57 -3.74 4.79 -1.05
CA VAL A 57 -4.19 5.69 0.02
C VAL A 57 -5.00 6.83 -0.61
N GLU A 58 -6.22 7.06 -0.13
CA GLU A 58 -7.03 8.23 -0.47
C GLU A 58 -6.92 9.28 0.64
N VAL A 59 -6.71 10.54 0.25
CA VAL A 59 -6.51 11.65 1.18
C VAL A 59 -7.30 12.88 0.73
N GLU A 60 -7.95 13.55 1.68
CA GLU A 60 -8.51 14.88 1.46
C GLU A 60 -7.44 15.93 1.76
N LEU A 61 -7.06 16.72 0.74
CA LEU A 61 -5.99 17.71 0.88
C LEU A 61 -6.43 18.99 1.62
N GLY A 62 -7.73 19.21 1.77
CA GLY A 62 -8.27 20.49 2.24
C GLY A 62 -8.12 21.61 1.20
N PRO A 63 -8.76 22.77 1.41
CA PRO A 63 -8.90 23.82 0.39
C PRO A 63 -7.58 24.48 0.00
N ASP A 64 -6.72 24.76 0.98
CA ASP A 64 -5.46 25.49 0.79
C ASP A 64 -4.42 24.66 0.00
N LEU A 65 -4.20 23.41 0.39
CA LEU A 65 -3.31 22.50 -0.34
C LEU A 65 -3.87 22.12 -1.71
N THR A 66 -5.20 22.04 -1.86
CA THR A 66 -5.84 21.81 -3.16
C THR A 66 -5.53 22.93 -4.15
N ALA A 67 -5.61 24.20 -3.72
CA ALA A 67 -5.27 25.34 -4.56
C ALA A 67 -3.80 25.30 -4.97
N ARG A 68 -2.88 25.14 -4.01
CA ARG A 68 -1.44 25.05 -4.28
C ARG A 68 -1.06 23.89 -5.19
N MET A 69 -1.65 22.71 -4.97
CA MET A 69 -1.40 21.51 -5.78
C MET A 69 -1.83 21.75 -7.24
N ARG A 70 -2.98 22.39 -7.45
CA ARG A 70 -3.49 22.73 -8.78
C ARG A 70 -2.54 23.66 -9.52
N ASP A 71 -2.10 24.74 -8.87
CA ASP A 71 -1.22 25.71 -9.50
C ASP A 71 0.17 25.13 -9.79
N PHE A 72 0.70 24.34 -8.85
CA PHE A 72 1.95 23.60 -9.06
C PHE A 72 1.88 22.66 -10.26
N CYS A 73 0.84 21.84 -10.36
CA CYS A 73 0.66 20.89 -11.46
C CYS A 73 0.52 21.61 -12.81
N LYS A 74 -0.18 22.76 -12.86
CA LYS A 74 -0.29 23.57 -14.08
C LYS A 74 1.06 24.11 -14.56
N LEU A 75 1.91 24.56 -13.63
CA LEU A 75 3.21 25.14 -13.95
C LEU A 75 4.22 24.10 -14.41
N HIS A 76 4.20 22.91 -13.81
CA HIS A 76 5.23 21.88 -14.03
C HIS A 76 4.81 20.76 -14.97
N GLY A 77 3.54 20.71 -15.39
CA GLY A 77 3.01 19.62 -16.23
C GLY A 77 2.88 18.29 -15.48
N ASP A 78 2.93 18.34 -14.15
CA ASP A 78 2.84 17.15 -13.29
C ASP A 78 1.40 16.76 -12.96
N THR A 79 1.22 15.51 -12.53
CA THR A 79 -0.05 15.04 -11.97
C THR A 79 -0.04 15.08 -10.45
N PRO A 80 -1.19 15.32 -9.77
CA PRO A 80 -1.25 15.33 -8.30
C PRO A 80 -0.72 14.05 -7.67
N SER A 81 -0.95 12.89 -8.30
CA SER A 81 -0.45 11.61 -7.83
C SER A 81 1.07 11.50 -7.89
N SER A 82 1.71 12.08 -8.90
CA SER A 82 3.18 12.13 -9.02
C SER A 82 3.77 13.01 -7.91
N VAL A 83 3.18 14.20 -7.72
CA VAL A 83 3.63 15.16 -6.70
C VAL A 83 3.51 14.57 -5.29
N LEU A 84 2.37 13.96 -4.95
CA LEU A 84 2.16 13.34 -3.65
C LEU A 84 3.12 12.17 -3.41
N ARG A 85 3.38 11.33 -4.43
CA ARG A 85 4.34 10.22 -4.32
C ARG A 85 5.75 10.74 -4.05
N GLN A 86 6.16 11.80 -4.73
CA GLN A 86 7.49 12.40 -4.54
C GLN A 86 7.60 13.11 -3.19
N ALA A 87 6.55 13.82 -2.77
CA ALA A 87 6.48 14.46 -1.45
C ALA A 87 6.60 13.43 -0.33
N ALA A 88 5.86 12.32 -0.42
CA ALA A 88 5.92 11.23 0.56
C ALA A 88 7.33 10.63 0.65
N ARG A 89 7.97 10.33 -0.49
CA ARG A 89 9.36 9.82 -0.52
C ARG A 89 10.35 10.80 0.12
N THR A 90 10.24 12.07 -0.21
CA THR A 90 11.13 13.12 0.30
C THR A 90 10.93 13.32 1.80
N HIS A 91 9.67 13.29 2.26
CA HIS A 91 9.34 13.41 3.68
C HIS A 91 9.89 12.23 4.49
N ILE A 92 9.69 11.00 4.02
CA ILE A 92 10.23 9.80 4.68
C ILE A 92 11.76 9.87 4.74
N ALA A 93 12.44 10.17 3.62
CA ALA A 93 13.89 10.26 3.59
C ALA A 93 14.43 11.31 4.57
N LYS A 94 13.78 12.48 4.64
CA LYS A 94 14.14 13.54 5.59
C LYS A 94 13.94 13.09 7.04
N ALA A 95 12.79 12.49 7.35
CA ALA A 95 12.49 12.01 8.70
C ALA A 95 13.46 10.91 9.15
N THR A 96 13.86 10.00 8.25
CA THR A 96 14.87 8.97 8.55
C THR A 96 16.25 9.57 8.82
N LEU A 97 16.67 10.58 8.04
CA LEU A 97 17.94 11.27 8.27
C LEU A 97 17.95 12.02 9.61
N GLU A 98 16.86 12.70 9.94
CA GLU A 98 16.69 13.39 11.23
C GLU A 98 16.74 12.38 12.38
N GLY A 99 16.06 11.22 12.25
CA GLY A 99 16.13 10.13 13.23
C GLY A 99 17.55 9.59 13.43
N ALA A 100 18.26 9.28 12.34
CA ALA A 100 19.66 8.82 12.42
C ALA A 100 20.61 9.88 13.01
N THR A 101 20.30 11.16 12.81
CA THR A 101 21.05 12.27 13.41
C THR A 101 20.81 12.34 14.92
N VAL A 102 19.55 12.17 15.35
CA VAL A 102 19.19 12.12 16.78
C VAL A 102 19.84 10.92 17.47
N ASP A 103 19.79 9.73 16.86
CA ASP A 103 20.42 8.52 17.39
C ASP A 103 21.93 8.70 17.57
N ARG A 104 22.60 9.30 16.57
CA ARG A 104 24.04 9.61 16.64
C ARG A 104 24.37 10.62 17.73
N VAL A 105 23.53 11.64 17.94
CA VAL A 105 23.72 12.62 19.03
C VAL A 105 23.54 11.95 20.39
N LEU A 106 22.56 11.05 20.52
CA LEU A 106 22.34 10.29 21.75
C LEU A 106 23.50 9.35 22.06
N GLU A 107 24.03 8.64 21.05
CA GLU A 107 25.20 7.77 21.19
C GLU A 107 26.43 8.54 21.67
N MET A 108 26.73 9.68 21.03
CA MET A 108 27.84 10.56 21.45
C MET A 108 27.68 11.04 22.90
N ARG A 109 26.45 11.39 23.32
CA ARG A 109 26.17 11.78 24.71
C ARG A 109 26.30 10.62 25.69
N MET A 110 25.91 9.41 25.29
CA MET A 110 26.07 8.21 26.12
C MET A 110 27.54 7.84 26.29
N ASP A 111 28.35 7.98 25.24
CA ASP A 111 29.78 7.72 25.31
C ASP A 111 30.51 8.76 26.17
N GLU A 112 30.14 10.05 26.09
CA GLU A 112 30.62 11.10 27.00
C GLU A 112 30.23 10.83 28.47
N LEU A 113 29.05 10.25 28.72
CA LEU A 113 28.63 9.86 30.07
C LEU A 113 29.46 8.68 30.58
N ARG A 114 29.63 7.63 29.77
CA ARG A 114 30.43 6.45 30.12
C ARG A 114 31.88 6.81 30.43
N ALA A 115 32.50 7.63 29.59
CA ALA A 115 33.89 8.09 29.80
C ALA A 115 34.07 8.80 31.16
N ARG A 116 33.11 9.62 31.57
CA ARG A 116 33.15 10.28 32.90
C ARG A 116 32.98 9.29 34.06
N PHE A 117 32.10 8.31 33.92
CA PHE A 117 31.93 7.28 34.95
C PHE A 117 33.15 6.37 35.10
N ASP A 118 33.85 6.08 34.00
CA ASP A 118 35.08 5.29 34.00
C ASP A 118 36.27 6.08 34.58
N GLU A 119 36.34 7.40 34.36
CA GLU A 119 37.32 8.29 34.99
C GLU A 119 37.09 8.41 36.50
N ASP A 120 35.85 8.54 36.96
CA ASP A 120 35.50 8.62 38.39
C ASP A 120 35.71 7.27 39.13
N SER A 121 35.53 6.12 38.46
CA SER A 121 35.80 4.79 39.05
C SER A 121 37.28 4.46 39.20
N ASN A 122 38.15 5.06 38.37
CA ASN A 122 39.60 4.84 38.42
C ASN A 122 40.33 5.77 39.41
N ALA A 123 39.60 6.62 40.14
CA ALA A 123 40.14 7.58 41.10
C ALA A 123 40.08 7.11 42.58
N ILE A 124 39.86 5.80 42.84
CA ILE A 124 39.84 5.20 44.19
C ILE A 124 40.98 4.19 44.37
#